data_AF-A0A7Y7IYM9-F1
#
_entry.id   AF-A0A7Y7IYM9-F1
#
_cell.length_a   1.000
_cell.length_b   1.000
_cell.length_c   1.000
_cell.angle_alpha   90.00
_cell.angle_beta   90.00
_cell.angle_gamma   90.00
#
_symmetry.space_group_name_H-M   'P 1'
#
loop_
_entity.id
_entity.type
_entity.pdbx_description
1 polymer ?
#
loop_
_entity_poly.entity_id
_entity_poly.type
_entity_poly.pdbx_seq_one_letter_code
_entity_poly.pdbx_strand_id
1 'polypeptide(L)'
;PDADTAIFEVESGKGVYMRSLARDIARACGTVGHVAALRRLRVGPFSEADAIKLDKIATSDDNAPASPDLLLPVATALADIPALALTHEEADALSHGRAISLLDLMGRIPDAVDPAGGIARGMDGKRVIGLCRLEDGWLRPDRML
;
A
#
# COMPACT_ATOMS: atom_id res chain seq x y z
N PRO A 1 20.25 4.52 -25.14
CA PRO A 1 20.16 5.98 -25.32
C PRO A 1 20.95 6.36 -26.56
N ASP A 2 20.49 7.38 -27.28
CA ASP A 2 21.10 7.90 -28.49
C ASP A 2 20.98 9.43 -28.50
N ALA A 3 21.20 10.05 -29.66
CA ALA A 3 21.15 11.51 -29.80
C ALA A 3 19.76 12.10 -29.48
N ASP A 4 18.69 11.32 -29.70
CA ASP A 4 17.30 11.79 -29.57
C ASP A 4 16.56 11.14 -28.38
N THR A 5 17.21 10.21 -27.66
CA THR A 5 16.61 9.47 -26.55
C THR A 5 17.49 9.41 -25.30
N ALA A 6 16.88 9.74 -24.15
CA ALA A 6 17.47 9.55 -22.82
C ALA A 6 16.60 8.61 -21.98
N ILE A 7 17.25 7.84 -21.10
CA ILE A 7 16.59 6.92 -20.18
C ILE A 7 16.83 7.41 -18.76
N PHE A 8 15.76 7.49 -17.97
CA PHE A 8 15.80 7.90 -16.58
C PHE A 8 15.14 6.83 -15.71
N GLU A 9 15.71 6.59 -14.53
CA GLU A 9 15.03 5.94 -13.43
C GLU A 9 14.62 7.02 -12.43
N VAL A 10 13.36 6.98 -11.98
CA VAL A 10 12.78 8.04 -11.15
C VAL A 10 12.07 7.41 -9.96
N GLU A 11 12.52 7.77 -8.76
CA GLU A 11 11.78 7.56 -7.53
C GLU A 11 10.92 8.80 -7.25
N SER A 12 9.64 8.60 -6.97
CA SER A 12 8.68 9.69 -6.79
C SER A 12 7.56 9.32 -5.85
N GLY A 13 7.03 10.31 -5.13
CA GLY A 13 5.80 10.16 -4.35
C GLY A 13 4.54 9.97 -5.20
N LYS A 14 3.38 9.86 -4.53
CA LYS A 14 2.09 9.73 -5.21
C LYS A 14 1.73 10.97 -6.05
N GLY A 15 1.08 10.74 -7.19
CA GLY A 15 0.51 11.81 -8.02
C GLY A 15 1.51 12.52 -8.95
N VAL A 16 2.73 12.02 -9.07
CA VAL A 16 3.74 12.61 -9.98
C VAL A 16 3.44 12.23 -11.43
N TYR A 17 3.39 13.24 -12.30
CA TYR A 17 3.12 13.08 -13.73
C TYR A 17 4.41 12.95 -14.53
N MET A 18 4.85 11.72 -14.80
CA MET A 18 6.08 11.44 -15.55
C MET A 18 6.12 12.11 -16.94
N ARG A 19 4.96 12.29 -17.59
CA ARG A 19 4.86 13.03 -18.86
C ARG A 19 5.20 14.52 -18.71
N SER A 20 4.75 15.14 -17.63
CA SER A 20 5.09 16.53 -17.32
C SER A 20 6.56 16.66 -16.97
N LEU A 21 7.10 15.73 -16.18
CA LEU A 21 8.52 15.69 -15.84
C LEU A 21 9.40 15.63 -17.09
N ALA A 22 9.11 14.73 -18.04
CA ALA A 22 9.87 14.64 -19.29
C ALA A 22 9.82 15.93 -20.13
N ARG A 23 8.65 16.56 -20.21
CA ARG A 23 8.49 17.86 -20.88
C ARG A 23 9.32 18.94 -20.21
N ASP A 24 9.30 19.00 -18.89
CA ASP A 24 9.96 20.05 -18.12
C ASP A 24 11.49 19.88 -18.15
N ILE A 25 11.99 18.64 -18.13
CA ILE A 25 13.40 18.31 -18.39
C ILE A 25 13.82 18.78 -19.78
N ALA A 26 13.05 18.45 -20.82
CA ALA A 26 13.37 18.85 -22.19
C ALA A 26 13.42 20.37 -22.37
N ARG A 27 12.47 21.10 -21.76
CA ARG A 27 12.45 22.57 -21.75
C ARG A 27 13.67 23.16 -21.06
N ALA A 28 14.09 22.57 -19.92
CA ALA A 28 15.30 23.00 -19.22
C ALA A 28 16.57 22.81 -20.06
N CYS A 29 16.58 21.81 -20.96
CA CYS A 29 17.65 21.59 -21.94
C CYS A 29 17.55 22.48 -23.19
N GLY A 30 16.58 23.41 -23.27
CA GLY A 30 16.41 24.30 -24.42
C GLY A 30 15.77 23.64 -25.64
N THR A 31 15.09 22.50 -25.44
CA THR A 31 14.45 21.74 -26.52
C THR A 31 13.02 21.30 -26.14
N VAL A 32 12.41 20.45 -26.97
CA VAL A 32 11.14 19.79 -26.70
C VAL A 32 11.34 18.28 -26.57
N GLY A 33 10.47 17.62 -25.83
CA GLY A 33 10.58 16.19 -25.58
C GLY A 33 9.31 15.63 -24.97
N HIS A 34 9.16 14.31 -25.08
CA HIS A 34 8.02 13.57 -24.56
C HIS A 34 8.46 12.17 -24.10
N VAL A 35 7.60 11.50 -23.34
CA VAL A 35 7.84 10.12 -22.90
C VAL A 35 7.59 9.17 -24.07
N ALA A 36 8.65 8.54 -24.59
CA ALA A 36 8.54 7.52 -25.63
C ALA A 36 8.14 6.14 -25.06
N ALA A 37 8.61 5.81 -23.86
CA ALA A 37 8.26 4.59 -23.15
C ALA A 37 8.23 4.86 -21.63
N LEU A 38 7.32 4.18 -20.93
CA LEU A 38 7.20 4.27 -19.47
C LEU A 38 6.98 2.89 -18.88
N ARG A 39 7.83 2.51 -17.93
CA ARG A 39 7.71 1.25 -17.19
C ARG A 39 7.75 1.56 -15.69
N ARG A 40 6.78 1.03 -14.96
CA ARG A 40 6.68 1.24 -13.51
C ARG A 40 7.32 0.05 -12.79
N LEU A 41 8.44 0.30 -12.14
CA LEU A 41 9.24 -0.75 -11.49
C LEU A 41 8.77 -1.08 -10.06
N ARG A 42 8.05 -0.16 -9.41
CA ARG A 42 7.59 -0.31 -8.02
C ARG A 42 6.30 0.47 -7.73
N VAL A 43 5.46 -0.05 -6.84
CA VAL A 43 4.34 0.65 -6.18
C VAL A 43 4.34 0.24 -4.71
N GLY A 44 4.73 1.14 -3.81
CA GLY A 44 4.85 0.83 -2.39
C GLY A 44 5.71 -0.44 -2.17
N PRO A 45 5.19 -1.48 -1.51
CA PRO A 45 5.93 -2.72 -1.28
C PRO A 45 6.03 -3.64 -2.51
N PHE A 46 5.26 -3.40 -3.56
CA PHE A 46 5.21 -4.26 -4.74
C PHE A 46 6.25 -3.85 -5.77
N SER A 47 7.09 -4.80 -6.19
CA SER A 47 8.09 -4.61 -7.23
C SER A 47 7.68 -5.30 -8.53
N GLU A 48 8.36 -4.94 -9.62
CA GLU A 48 8.21 -5.63 -10.89
C GLU A 48 8.58 -7.12 -10.82
N ALA A 49 9.49 -7.52 -9.94
CA ALA A 49 9.85 -8.92 -9.76
C ALA A 49 8.69 -9.76 -9.21
N ASP A 50 7.75 -9.12 -8.50
CA ASP A 50 6.54 -9.74 -7.96
C ASP A 50 5.40 -9.79 -9.00
N ALA A 51 5.59 -9.18 -10.18
CA ALA A 51 4.55 -9.04 -11.18
C ALA A 51 4.25 -10.38 -11.87
N ILE A 52 2.97 -10.71 -11.96
CA ILE A 52 2.48 -11.92 -12.61
C ILE A 52 2.02 -11.55 -14.01
N LYS A 53 2.54 -12.27 -15.01
CA LYS A 53 2.11 -12.11 -16.40
C LYS A 53 0.65 -12.52 -16.56
N LEU A 54 -0.07 -11.82 -17.43
CA LEU A 54 -1.51 -12.01 -17.62
C LEU A 54 -1.87 -13.41 -18.14
N ASP A 55 -1.02 -14.01 -18.95
CA ASP A 55 -1.14 -15.38 -19.46
C ASP A 55 -1.26 -16.45 -18.35
N LYS A 56 -0.69 -16.19 -17.17
CA LYS A 56 -0.81 -17.08 -15.99
C LYS A 56 -2.14 -16.99 -15.24
N ILE A 57 -2.92 -15.95 -15.52
CA ILE A 57 -4.19 -15.66 -14.81
C ILE A 57 -5.37 -15.78 -15.78
N ALA A 58 -5.15 -15.61 -17.08
CA ALA A 58 -6.17 -15.70 -18.10
C ALA A 58 -6.77 -17.12 -18.15
N THR A 59 -8.05 -17.22 -17.81
CA THR A 59 -8.80 -18.47 -17.92
C THR A 59 -8.97 -18.83 -19.41
N SER A 60 -8.69 -20.08 -19.74
CA SER A 60 -8.93 -20.67 -21.07
C SER A 60 -9.58 -22.03 -20.85
N ASP A 61 -10.38 -22.52 -21.79
CA ASP A 61 -11.02 -23.84 -21.66
C ASP A 61 -9.99 -24.98 -21.44
N ASP A 62 -8.75 -24.78 -21.87
CA ASP A 62 -7.62 -25.71 -21.73
C ASP A 62 -6.75 -25.51 -20.47
N ASN A 63 -7.01 -24.46 -19.66
CA ASN A 63 -6.17 -24.11 -18.51
C ASN A 63 -6.89 -24.34 -17.18
N ALA A 64 -6.16 -24.92 -16.22
CA ALA A 64 -6.60 -24.97 -14.83
C ALA A 64 -6.83 -23.54 -14.28
N PRO A 65 -7.78 -23.36 -13.35
CA PRO A 65 -8.01 -22.06 -12.72
C PRO A 65 -6.74 -21.52 -12.04
N ALA A 66 -6.58 -20.20 -12.06
CA ALA A 66 -5.43 -19.53 -11.47
C ALA A 66 -5.26 -19.89 -9.98
N SER A 67 -4.03 -20.18 -9.56
CA SER A 67 -3.76 -20.56 -8.17
C SER A 67 -4.04 -19.40 -7.21
N PRO A 68 -4.71 -19.63 -6.06
CA PRO A 68 -4.82 -18.65 -4.98
C PRO A 68 -3.46 -18.15 -4.47
N ASP A 69 -2.39 -18.93 -4.63
CA ASP A 69 -1.02 -18.57 -4.21
C ASP A 69 -0.44 -17.39 -5.00
N LEU A 70 -1.09 -17.00 -6.09
CA LEU A 70 -0.77 -15.79 -6.86
C LEU A 70 -1.19 -14.51 -6.12
N LEU A 71 -2.04 -14.62 -5.10
CA LEU A 71 -2.50 -13.48 -4.30
C LEU A 71 -1.62 -13.31 -3.08
N LEU A 72 -1.06 -12.11 -2.95
CA LEU A 72 -0.38 -11.72 -1.71
C LEU A 72 -1.42 -11.40 -0.62
N PRO A 73 -1.09 -11.64 0.66
CA PRO A 73 -1.95 -11.24 1.77
C PRO A 73 -2.25 -9.73 1.73
N VAL A 74 -3.47 -9.33 2.11
CA VAL A 74 -3.85 -7.90 2.21
C VAL A 74 -2.91 -7.11 3.12
N ALA A 75 -2.33 -7.77 4.13
CA ALA A 75 -1.34 -7.21 5.04
C ALA A 75 -0.11 -6.64 4.32
N THR A 76 0.25 -7.18 3.15
CA THR A 76 1.37 -6.69 2.34
C THR A 76 1.15 -5.27 1.90
N ALA A 77 -0.06 -4.92 1.45
CA ALA A 77 -0.42 -3.58 1.00
C ALA A 77 -0.47 -2.53 2.14
N LEU A 78 -0.47 -2.99 3.39
CA LEU A 78 -0.59 -2.17 4.60
C LEU A 78 0.70 -2.20 5.45
N ALA A 79 1.80 -2.70 4.88
CA ALA A 79 3.04 -2.95 5.62
C ALA A 79 3.70 -1.68 6.19
N ASP A 80 3.44 -0.54 5.56
CA ASP A 80 3.89 0.80 5.95
C ASP A 80 3.03 1.44 7.05
N ILE A 81 1.90 0.81 7.42
CA ILE A 81 1.03 1.26 8.51
C ILE A 81 1.42 0.52 9.80
N PRO A 82 1.63 1.23 10.93
CA PRO A 82 1.99 0.60 12.19
C PRO A 82 0.97 -0.45 12.64
N ALA A 83 1.47 -1.60 13.08
CA ALA A 83 0.64 -2.73 13.49
C ALA A 83 0.32 -2.66 14.99
N LEU A 84 -0.97 -2.66 15.33
CA LEU A 84 -1.44 -2.78 16.71
C LEU A 84 -1.94 -4.21 16.93
N ALA A 85 -1.25 -4.96 17.79
CA ALA A 85 -1.68 -6.29 18.19
C ALA A 85 -2.95 -6.17 19.05
N LEU A 86 -3.99 -6.93 18.71
CA LEU A 86 -5.28 -7.01 19.37
C LEU A 86 -5.49 -8.42 19.93
N THR A 87 -6.23 -8.52 21.02
CA THR A 87 -6.80 -9.81 21.44
C THR A 87 -7.94 -10.19 20.50
N HIS A 88 -8.36 -11.45 20.54
CA HIS A 88 -9.48 -11.91 19.72
C HIS A 88 -10.78 -11.16 20.04
N GLU A 89 -11.03 -10.88 21.33
CA GLU A 89 -12.22 -10.15 21.79
C GLU A 89 -12.21 -8.69 21.34
N GLU A 90 -11.04 -8.04 21.41
CA GLU A 90 -10.85 -6.67 20.92
C GLU A 90 -11.04 -6.58 19.39
N ALA A 91 -10.47 -7.53 18.66
CA ALA A 91 -10.62 -7.61 17.21
C ALA A 91 -12.08 -7.82 16.79
N ASP A 92 -12.81 -8.70 17.48
CA ASP A 92 -14.24 -8.91 17.28
C ASP A 92 -15.04 -7.64 17.59
N ALA A 93 -14.71 -6.94 18.68
CA ALA A 93 -15.36 -5.70 19.05
C ALA A 93 -15.23 -4.62 17.97
N LEU A 94 -14.02 -4.36 17.48
CA LEU A 94 -13.79 -3.40 16.40
C LEU A 94 -14.49 -3.80 15.10
N SER A 95 -14.52 -5.09 14.78
CA SER A 95 -15.19 -5.61 13.57
C SER A 95 -16.70 -5.35 13.59
N HIS A 96 -17.28 -5.25 14.80
CA HIS A 96 -18.67 -4.86 15.04
C HIS A 96 -18.85 -3.35 15.28
N GLY A 97 -17.85 -2.52 14.98
CA GLY A 97 -17.95 -1.06 15.11
C GLY A 97 -17.74 -0.52 16.53
N ARG A 98 -17.40 -1.36 17.51
CA ARG A 98 -17.20 -0.94 18.90
C ARG A 98 -15.79 -0.38 19.08
N ALA A 99 -15.68 0.85 19.59
CA ALA A 99 -14.39 1.46 19.92
C ALA A 99 -13.79 0.87 21.20
N ILE A 100 -12.46 0.89 21.30
CA ILE A 100 -11.70 0.40 22.47
C ILE A 100 -10.99 1.59 23.12
N SER A 101 -10.95 1.63 24.45
CA SER A 101 -10.22 2.69 25.16
C SER A 101 -8.72 2.56 24.92
N LEU A 102 -8.03 3.67 24.63
CA LEU A 102 -6.57 3.65 24.53
C LEU A 102 -5.90 3.33 25.87
N LEU A 103 -6.60 3.50 27.00
CA LEU A 103 -6.13 3.07 28.31
C LEU A 103 -5.99 1.54 28.38
N ASP A 104 -6.91 0.80 27.76
CA ASP A 104 -6.89 -0.67 27.73
C ASP A 104 -5.75 -1.20 26.82
N LEU A 105 -5.25 -0.34 25.94
CA LEU A 105 -4.18 -0.62 24.98
C LEU A 105 -2.82 -0.04 25.40
N MET A 106 -2.71 0.52 26.61
CA MET A 106 -1.46 1.09 27.12
C MET A 106 -0.31 0.08 27.03
N GLY A 107 0.83 0.52 26.50
CA GLY A 107 2.01 -0.32 26.28
C GLY A 107 1.97 -1.20 25.03
N ARG A 108 0.84 -1.23 24.29
CA ARG A 108 0.69 -1.95 23.01
C ARG A 108 0.61 -1.01 21.81
N ILE A 109 0.31 0.28 22.04
CA ILE A 109 0.28 1.30 20.99
C ILE A 109 1.71 1.49 20.44
N PRO A 110 1.93 1.35 19.11
CA PRO A 110 3.25 1.55 18.53
C PRO A 110 3.68 3.02 18.62
N ASP A 111 4.94 3.28 18.96
CA ASP A 111 5.51 4.63 19.10
C ASP A 111 5.42 5.47 17.80
N ALA A 112 5.34 4.80 16.65
CA ALA A 112 5.21 5.44 15.34
C ALA A 112 3.80 5.99 15.06
N VAL A 113 2.82 5.74 15.93
CA VAL A 113 1.44 6.19 15.76
C VAL A 113 1.18 7.40 16.65
N ASP A 114 0.72 8.48 16.05
CA ASP A 114 0.23 9.63 16.80
C ASP A 114 -1.05 9.26 17.59
N PRO A 115 -1.05 9.32 18.93
CA PRO A 115 -2.25 9.03 19.72
C PRO A 115 -3.37 10.06 19.51
N ALA A 116 -3.09 11.22 18.93
CA ALA A 116 -4.05 12.30 18.70
C ALA A 116 -4.68 12.30 17.28
N GLY A 117 -4.41 11.28 16.46
CA GLY A 117 -5.02 11.19 15.12
C GLY A 117 -4.40 10.16 14.17
N GLY A 118 -3.46 9.35 14.66
CA GLY A 118 -2.74 8.35 13.87
C GLY A 118 -3.61 7.18 13.44
N ILE A 119 -3.19 6.52 12.36
CA ILE A 119 -3.81 5.29 11.86
C ILE A 119 -2.89 4.12 12.21
N ALA A 120 -3.49 3.07 12.76
CA ALA A 120 -2.86 1.77 12.95
C ALA A 120 -3.66 0.69 12.22
N ARG A 121 -3.01 -0.39 11.81
CA ARG A 121 -3.70 -1.60 11.37
C ARG A 121 -3.90 -2.53 12.57
N GLY A 122 -5.14 -2.94 12.82
CA GLY A 122 -5.45 -3.90 13.86
C GLY A 122 -5.07 -5.33 13.44
N MET A 123 -4.40 -6.06 14.33
CA MET A 123 -3.87 -7.40 14.07
C MET A 123 -4.37 -8.43 15.08
N ASP A 124 -4.99 -9.52 14.62
CA ASP A 124 -5.37 -10.70 15.41
C ASP A 124 -4.44 -11.84 14.97
N GLY A 125 -3.34 -11.99 15.71
CA GLY A 125 -2.20 -12.78 15.26
C GLY A 125 -1.63 -12.28 13.93
N LYS A 126 -1.74 -13.09 12.87
CA LYS A 126 -1.28 -12.73 11.51
C LYS A 126 -2.36 -12.09 10.64
N ARG A 127 -3.62 -12.09 11.09
CA ARG A 127 -4.76 -11.58 10.35
C ARG A 127 -4.89 -10.08 10.58
N VAL A 128 -4.98 -9.31 9.50
CA VAL A 128 -5.39 -7.90 9.58
C VAL A 128 -6.91 -7.87 9.69
N ILE A 129 -7.45 -7.18 10.69
CA ILE A 129 -8.90 -6.97 10.83
C ILE A 129 -9.35 -5.67 10.16
N GLY A 130 -8.48 -4.66 10.11
CA GLY A 130 -8.82 -3.38 9.50
C GLY A 130 -7.85 -2.27 9.84
N LEU A 131 -8.17 -1.07 9.36
CA LEU A 131 -7.55 0.19 9.76
C LEU A 131 -8.36 0.80 10.89
N CYS A 132 -7.64 1.24 11.92
CA CYS A 132 -8.17 1.82 13.12
C CYS A 132 -7.50 3.17 13.36
N ARG A 133 -8.28 4.15 13.82
CA ARG A 133 -7.82 5.50 14.11
C ARG A 133 -7.75 5.71 15.61
N LEU A 134 -6.67 6.30 16.08
CA LEU A 134 -6.51 6.73 17.46
C LEU A 134 -6.99 8.18 17.56
N GLU A 135 -8.09 8.42 18.27
CA GLU A 135 -8.71 9.74 18.39
C GLU A 135 -9.52 9.83 19.69
N ASP A 136 -9.44 10.97 20.37
CA ASP A 136 -10.19 11.27 21.61
C ASP A 136 -10.01 10.24 22.75
N GLY A 137 -8.86 9.57 22.82
CA GLY A 137 -8.61 8.52 23.80
C GLY A 137 -9.22 7.16 23.44
N TRP A 138 -9.69 7.00 22.20
CA TRP A 138 -10.28 5.76 21.68
C TRP A 138 -9.54 5.26 20.45
N LEU A 139 -9.47 3.93 20.32
CA LEU A 139 -9.22 3.25 19.07
C LEU A 139 -10.56 3.01 18.36
N ARG A 140 -10.79 3.72 17.27
CA ARG A 140 -12.02 3.63 16.47
C ARG A 140 -11.79 2.83 15.19
N PRO A 141 -12.74 1.99 14.76
CA PRO A 141 -12.67 1.37 13.44
C PRO A 141 -12.87 2.43 12.36
N ASP A 142 -11.93 2.53 11.42
CA ASP A 142 -11.99 3.44 10.27
C ASP A 142 -12.40 2.67 9.00
N ARG A 143 -11.75 1.52 8.75
CA ARG A 143 -12.11 0.62 7.66
C ARG A 143 -11.83 -0.83 8.03
N MET A 144 -12.88 -1.64 8.15
CA MET A 144 -12.78 -3.07 8.42
C MET A 144 -12.71 -3.89 7.12
N LEU A 145 -12.09 -5.07 7.21
CA LEU A 145 -11.94 -6.04 6.10
C LEU A 145 -12.99 -7.14 6.14
#